data_AF-A0A7S1Z091-F1
#
_entry.id   AF-A0A7S1Z091-F1
#
_cell.length_a   1.000
_cell.length_b   1.000
_cell.length_c   1.000
_cell.angle_alpha   90.00
_cell.angle_beta   90.00
_cell.angle_gamma   90.00
#
_symmetry.space_group_name_H-M   'P 1'
#
loop_
_entity.id
_entity.type
_entity.pdbx_description
1 polymer ?
#
loop_
_entity_poly.entity_id
_entity_poly.type
_entity_poly.pdbx_seq_one_letter_code
_entity_poly.pdbx_strand_id
1 'polypeptide(L)'
;ADDDSLELIYMLTEDEHSNFLLVGCFRDNEVGEGHPLKSQIQRMEETGVIVTSIKIGNMRKDNVNEMICDSLGLLPRQTKPLSEIVHSKTNGNALFVKQFLTSLFEAGFLRYSPSVRRWTWDIDNIRSKRVTDGVAELMMDKMLRLKSNVQYALMVAACLGSQSEQSILKLLSKDTDPSNDDFIASLDEVVSEGFMFKVGSSAYSFSHDSIQLAAYSLIPDKEAMHLKIGRQLLDCSSQGELESIIFVVAAQLDRGSMLITDPDEKIKLA
;
A
#
# COMPACT_ATOMS: atom_id res chain seq x y z
N ALA A 1 -10.11 -17.36 2.07
CA ALA A 1 -10.83 -18.62 2.24
C ALA A 1 -9.89 -19.72 1.79
N ASP A 2 -9.80 -20.81 2.54
CA ASP A 2 -9.13 -22.02 2.08
C ASP A 2 -10.05 -22.79 1.10
N ASP A 3 -9.51 -23.83 0.46
CA ASP A 3 -10.22 -24.60 -0.55
C ASP A 3 -11.45 -25.32 0.04
N ASP A 4 -11.35 -25.80 1.28
CA ASP A 4 -12.46 -26.45 1.99
C ASP A 4 -13.63 -25.49 2.21
N SER A 5 -13.35 -24.23 2.57
CA SER A 5 -14.37 -23.17 2.71
C SER A 5 -15.03 -22.85 1.36
N LEU A 6 -14.26 -22.84 0.27
CA LEU A 6 -14.78 -22.58 -1.07
C LEU A 6 -15.69 -23.72 -1.55
N GLU A 7 -15.34 -24.98 -1.26
CA GLU A 7 -16.17 -26.12 -1.61
C GLU A 7 -17.47 -26.15 -0.79
N LEU A 8 -17.43 -25.76 0.49
CA LEU A 8 -18.64 -25.59 1.29
C LEU A 8 -19.58 -24.53 0.69
N ILE A 9 -19.02 -23.40 0.27
CA ILE A 9 -19.78 -22.34 -0.40
C ILE A 9 -20.43 -22.88 -1.67
N TYR A 10 -19.70 -23.65 -2.47
CA TYR A 10 -20.22 -24.27 -3.68
C TYR A 10 -21.40 -25.21 -3.40
N MET A 11 -21.25 -26.12 -2.44
CA MET A 11 -22.34 -27.04 -2.05
C MET A 11 -23.60 -26.32 -1.62
N LEU A 12 -23.47 -25.18 -0.93
CA LEU A 12 -24.61 -24.34 -0.53
C LEU A 12 -25.30 -23.68 -1.73
N THR A 13 -24.55 -23.39 -2.81
CA THR A 13 -25.12 -22.78 -4.02
C THR A 13 -25.77 -23.76 -4.99
N GLU A 14 -25.45 -25.06 -4.92
CA GLU A 14 -26.09 -26.11 -5.74
C GLU A 14 -27.45 -26.58 -5.21
N ASP A 15 -27.73 -26.39 -3.92
CA ASP A 15 -29.00 -26.83 -3.34
C ASP A 15 -30.16 -25.92 -3.78
N GLU A 16 -31.04 -26.43 -4.66
CA GLU A 16 -32.23 -25.72 -5.16
C GLU A 16 -33.21 -25.29 -4.05
N HIS A 17 -33.06 -25.80 -2.83
CA HIS A 17 -33.88 -25.43 -1.68
C HIS A 17 -33.22 -24.35 -0.79
N SER A 18 -32.01 -23.90 -1.14
CA SER A 18 -31.30 -22.85 -0.41
C SER A 18 -31.88 -21.46 -0.70
N ASN A 19 -32.23 -20.73 0.37
CA ASN A 19 -32.72 -19.34 0.31
C ASN A 19 -31.64 -18.35 0.76
N PHE A 20 -30.42 -18.49 0.26
CA PHE A 20 -29.28 -17.67 0.68
C PHE A 20 -28.79 -16.76 -0.44
N LEU A 21 -28.41 -15.53 -0.08
CA LEU A 21 -27.62 -14.63 -0.92
C LEU A 21 -26.19 -14.61 -0.38
N LEU A 22 -25.24 -15.06 -1.19
CA LEU A 22 -23.83 -14.95 -0.87
C LEU A 22 -23.24 -13.66 -1.44
N VAL A 23 -22.60 -12.87 -0.59
CA VAL A 23 -21.84 -11.70 -1.00
C VAL A 23 -20.38 -11.92 -0.65
N GLY A 24 -19.54 -12.05 -1.68
CA GLY A 24 -18.10 -12.15 -1.55
C GLY A 24 -17.41 -10.86 -1.98
N CYS A 25 -16.32 -10.50 -1.30
CA CYS A 25 -15.42 -9.46 -1.75
C CYS A 25 -14.01 -10.04 -1.87
N PHE A 26 -13.36 -9.77 -2.99
CA PHE A 26 -11.96 -10.14 -3.22
C PHE A 26 -11.28 -9.03 -4.01
N ARG A 27 -9.94 -9.00 -3.96
CA ARG A 27 -9.15 -8.05 -4.72
C ARG A 27 -8.79 -8.66 -6.07
N ASP A 28 -9.09 -7.95 -7.15
CA ASP A 28 -8.90 -8.46 -8.52
C ASP A 28 -7.42 -8.67 -8.88
N ASN A 29 -6.51 -7.96 -8.22
CA ASN A 29 -5.06 -8.13 -8.36
C ASN A 29 -4.48 -9.34 -7.58
N GLU A 30 -5.18 -9.87 -6.59
CA GLU A 30 -4.74 -11.03 -5.78
C GLU A 30 -5.29 -12.36 -6.31
N VAL A 31 -6.29 -12.30 -7.20
CA VAL A 31 -6.97 -13.47 -7.78
C VAL A 31 -6.57 -13.60 -9.26
N GLY A 32 -5.39 -14.17 -9.50
CA GLY A 32 -4.87 -14.48 -10.85
C GLY A 32 -5.67 -15.58 -11.57
N GLU A 33 -5.32 -15.89 -12.84
CA GLU A 33 -6.04 -16.90 -13.64
C GLU A 33 -6.02 -18.32 -13.04
N GLY A 34 -5.05 -18.65 -12.18
CA GLY A 34 -4.96 -19.95 -11.51
C GLY A 34 -5.58 -20.03 -10.11
N HIS A 35 -6.26 -18.98 -9.63
CA HIS A 35 -6.75 -18.95 -8.25
C HIS A 35 -8.03 -19.80 -8.08
N PRO A 36 -8.15 -20.67 -7.04
CA PRO A 36 -9.29 -21.57 -6.83
C PRO A 36 -10.67 -20.87 -6.83
N LEU A 37 -10.74 -19.65 -6.33
CA LEU A 37 -11.95 -18.84 -6.38
C LEU A 37 -12.50 -18.63 -7.81
N LYS A 38 -11.64 -18.42 -8.81
CA LYS A 38 -12.11 -18.19 -10.20
C LYS A 38 -12.69 -19.45 -10.81
N SER A 39 -12.04 -20.60 -10.60
CA SER A 39 -12.56 -21.87 -11.10
C SER A 39 -13.88 -22.24 -10.42
N GLN A 40 -14.03 -21.93 -9.12
CA GLN A 40 -15.28 -22.15 -8.40
C GLN A 40 -16.40 -21.22 -8.90
N ILE A 41 -16.13 -19.93 -9.11
CA ILE A 41 -17.10 -19.00 -9.71
C ILE A 41 -17.53 -19.49 -11.10
N GLN A 42 -16.59 -19.91 -11.94
CA GLN A 42 -16.91 -20.45 -13.27
C GLN A 42 -17.77 -21.72 -13.18
N ARG A 43 -17.43 -22.63 -12.27
CA ARG A 43 -18.21 -23.85 -12.03
C ARG A 43 -19.64 -23.53 -11.59
N MET A 44 -19.84 -22.53 -10.71
CA MET A 44 -21.16 -22.06 -10.30
C MET A 44 -21.98 -21.49 -11.47
N GLU A 45 -21.33 -20.71 -12.36
CA GLU A 45 -21.98 -20.19 -13.56
C GLU A 45 -22.40 -21.32 -14.53
N GLU A 46 -21.56 -22.35 -14.69
CA GLU A 46 -21.83 -23.52 -15.53
C GLU A 46 -22.98 -24.40 -14.98
N THR A 47 -23.18 -24.46 -13.66
CA THR A 47 -24.29 -25.19 -13.03
C THR A 47 -25.58 -24.38 -12.92
N GLY A 48 -25.60 -23.14 -13.43
CA GLY A 48 -26.80 -22.32 -13.52
C GLY A 48 -27.06 -21.41 -12.30
N VAL A 49 -26.10 -21.29 -11.38
CA VAL A 49 -26.16 -20.33 -10.28
C VAL A 49 -26.05 -18.90 -10.83
N ILE A 50 -26.91 -17.99 -10.36
CA ILE A 50 -26.85 -16.58 -10.77
C ILE A 50 -25.68 -15.89 -10.06
N VAL A 51 -24.58 -15.70 -10.78
CA VAL A 51 -23.42 -14.95 -10.29
C VAL A 51 -23.47 -13.51 -10.82
N THR A 52 -23.31 -12.54 -9.93
CA THR A 52 -23.19 -11.12 -10.30
C THR A 52 -21.85 -10.57 -9.83
N SER A 53 -21.00 -10.16 -10.77
CA SER A 53 -19.71 -9.52 -10.47
C SER A 53 -19.85 -7.99 -10.48
N ILE A 54 -19.52 -7.37 -9.36
CA ILE A 54 -19.54 -5.91 -9.22
C ILE A 54 -18.12 -5.41 -9.04
N LYS A 55 -17.58 -4.74 -10.06
CA LYS A 55 -16.27 -4.10 -9.95
C LYS A 55 -16.38 -2.81 -9.16
N ILE A 56 -15.77 -2.78 -7.97
CA ILE A 56 -15.72 -1.59 -7.12
C ILE A 56 -14.54 -0.72 -7.58
N GLY A 57 -14.85 0.42 -8.20
CA GLY A 57 -13.87 1.44 -8.56
C GLY A 57 -13.77 2.56 -7.51
N ASN A 58 -12.96 3.58 -7.81
CA ASN A 58 -12.92 4.80 -7.01
C ASN A 58 -14.27 5.54 -7.04
N MET A 59 -14.59 6.24 -5.96
CA MET A 59 -15.80 7.04 -5.81
C MET A 59 -15.82 8.19 -6.82
N ARG A 60 -16.95 8.38 -7.48
CA ARG A 60 -17.14 9.54 -8.37
C ARG A 60 -17.23 10.83 -7.54
N LYS A 61 -17.03 11.98 -8.19
CA LYS A 61 -17.16 13.31 -7.56
C LYS A 61 -18.47 13.46 -6.79
N ASP A 62 -19.57 12.99 -7.37
CA ASP A 62 -20.89 13.08 -6.74
C ASP A 62 -20.99 12.20 -5.49
N ASN A 63 -20.40 11.01 -5.50
CA ASN A 63 -20.37 10.12 -4.33
C ASN A 63 -19.48 10.69 -3.21
N VAL A 64 -18.34 11.30 -3.55
CA VAL A 64 -17.50 12.01 -2.58
C VAL A 64 -18.29 13.17 -1.96
N ASN A 65 -19.06 13.91 -2.77
CA ASN A 65 -19.87 15.01 -2.29
C ASN A 65 -21.00 14.54 -1.36
N GLU A 66 -21.67 13.45 -1.71
CA GLU A 66 -22.71 12.80 -0.90
C GLU A 66 -22.14 12.35 0.45
N MET A 67 -21.01 11.65 0.45
CA MET A 67 -20.31 11.24 1.68
C MET A 67 -19.98 12.42 2.59
N ILE A 68 -19.47 13.53 2.03
CA ILE A 68 -19.13 14.74 2.79
C ILE A 68 -20.39 15.46 3.30
N CYS A 69 -21.43 15.53 2.47
CA CYS A 69 -22.74 16.08 2.81
C CYS A 69 -23.32 15.39 4.05
N ASP A 70 -23.37 14.06 4.02
CA ASP A 70 -23.89 13.24 5.12
C ASP A 70 -23.04 13.38 6.37
N SER A 71 -21.71 13.39 6.23
CA SER A 71 -20.77 13.51 7.35
C SER A 71 -20.85 14.88 8.05
N LEU A 72 -21.09 15.96 7.30
CA LEU A 72 -21.12 17.32 7.83
C LEU A 72 -22.55 17.81 8.13
N GLY A 73 -23.59 17.08 7.74
CA GLY A 73 -24.99 17.49 7.88
C GLY A 73 -25.31 18.77 7.10
N LEU A 74 -24.71 18.95 5.92
CA LEU A 74 -24.86 20.14 5.08
C LEU A 74 -25.50 19.80 3.74
N LEU A 75 -26.05 20.79 3.03
CA LEU A 75 -26.65 20.53 1.72
C LEU A 75 -25.58 20.25 0.64
N PRO A 76 -25.86 19.38 -0.35
CA PRO A 76 -24.89 19.02 -1.41
C PRO A 76 -24.29 20.22 -2.16
N ARG A 77 -25.06 21.31 -2.32
CA ARG A 77 -24.59 22.54 -2.96
C ARG A 77 -23.51 23.26 -2.14
N GLN A 78 -23.57 23.15 -0.81
CA GLN A 78 -22.64 23.81 0.11
C GLN A 78 -21.32 23.05 0.22
N THR A 79 -21.35 21.73 0.14
CA THR A 79 -20.18 20.85 0.26
C THR A 79 -19.43 20.68 -1.06
N LYS A 80 -20.07 21.02 -2.19
CA LYS A 80 -19.50 20.86 -3.54
C LYS A 80 -18.09 21.44 -3.71
N PRO A 81 -17.78 22.67 -3.24
CA PRO A 81 -16.43 23.20 -3.36
C PRO A 81 -15.38 22.39 -2.60
N LEU A 82 -15.72 21.88 -1.41
CA LEU A 82 -14.84 21.03 -0.62
C LEU A 82 -14.66 19.66 -1.29
N SER A 83 -15.75 19.03 -1.72
CA SER A 83 -15.73 17.70 -2.32
C SER A 83 -15.02 17.65 -3.66
N GLU A 84 -15.09 18.71 -4.46
CA GLU A 84 -14.29 18.83 -5.70
C GLU A 84 -12.80 18.81 -5.40
N ILE A 85 -12.35 19.52 -4.36
CA ILE A 85 -10.95 19.51 -3.95
C ILE A 85 -10.57 18.14 -3.40
N VAL A 86 -11.36 17.60 -2.46
CA VAL A 86 -11.12 16.28 -1.87
C VAL A 86 -11.03 15.21 -2.96
N HIS A 87 -11.97 15.17 -3.91
CA HIS A 87 -11.93 14.22 -5.03
C HIS A 87 -10.70 14.46 -5.92
N SER A 88 -10.40 15.71 -6.30
CA SER A 88 -9.22 16.02 -7.13
C SER A 88 -7.92 15.55 -6.47
N LYS A 89 -7.88 15.58 -5.13
CA LYS A 89 -6.71 15.22 -4.35
C LYS A 89 -6.59 13.74 -4.04
N THR A 90 -7.69 13.01 -3.99
CA THR A 90 -7.73 11.60 -3.57
C THR A 90 -8.05 10.65 -4.73
N ASN A 91 -8.36 11.21 -5.91
CA ASN A 91 -8.86 10.51 -7.08
C ASN A 91 -10.09 9.62 -6.77
N GLY A 92 -10.86 9.98 -5.73
CA GLY A 92 -12.04 9.23 -5.29
C GLY A 92 -11.76 7.95 -4.51
N ASN A 93 -10.51 7.63 -4.16
CA ASN A 93 -10.24 6.45 -3.33
C ASN A 93 -10.85 6.64 -1.92
N ALA A 94 -11.74 5.75 -1.49
CA ALA A 94 -12.51 5.92 -0.26
C ALA A 94 -11.66 6.02 1.01
N LEU A 95 -10.56 5.26 1.08
CA LEU A 95 -9.62 5.34 2.18
C LEU A 95 -8.94 6.71 2.22
N PHE A 96 -8.51 7.21 1.06
CA PHE A 96 -7.83 8.51 0.95
C PHE A 96 -8.78 9.68 1.20
N VAL A 97 -10.03 9.59 0.77
CA VAL A 97 -11.08 10.57 1.11
C VAL A 97 -11.22 10.68 2.62
N LYS A 98 -11.36 9.54 3.32
CA LYS A 98 -11.47 9.50 4.78
C LYS A 98 -10.23 10.11 5.45
N GLN A 99 -9.03 9.65 5.07
CA GLN A 99 -7.78 10.14 5.66
C GLN A 99 -7.54 11.62 5.42
N PHE A 100 -7.81 12.11 4.20
CA PHE A 100 -7.63 13.51 3.88
C PHE A 100 -8.59 14.38 4.70
N LEU A 101 -9.86 14.00 4.82
CA LEU A 101 -10.83 14.71 5.67
C LEU A 101 -10.41 14.73 7.14
N THR A 102 -9.93 13.60 7.68
CA THR A 102 -9.37 13.54 9.04
C THR A 102 -8.19 14.49 9.20
N SER A 103 -7.26 14.52 8.24
CA SER A 103 -6.09 15.43 8.30
C SER A 103 -6.49 16.91 8.26
N LEU A 104 -7.56 17.26 7.53
CA LEU A 104 -8.08 18.63 7.51
C LEU A 104 -8.68 19.01 8.86
N PHE A 105 -9.34 18.07 9.52
CA PHE A 105 -9.89 18.27 10.85
C PHE A 105 -8.79 18.47 11.90
N GLU A 106 -7.80 17.58 11.92
CA GLU A 106 -6.67 17.64 12.84
C GLU A 106 -5.84 18.92 12.67
N ALA A 107 -5.62 19.36 11.43
CA ALA A 107 -4.93 20.61 11.12
C ALA A 107 -5.79 21.87 11.35
N GLY A 108 -7.07 21.71 11.74
CA GLY A 108 -8.00 22.82 11.99
C GLY A 108 -8.52 23.54 10.75
N PHE A 109 -8.22 23.03 9.55
CA PHE A 109 -8.75 23.53 8.27
C PHE A 109 -10.21 23.15 8.03
N LEU A 110 -10.69 22.09 8.68
CA LEU A 110 -12.09 21.70 8.75
C LEU A 110 -12.51 21.72 10.22
N ARG A 111 -13.43 22.61 10.60
CA ARG A 111 -13.80 22.78 12.01
C ARG A 111 -15.27 23.10 12.19
N TYR A 112 -15.85 22.59 13.27
CA TYR A 112 -17.17 22.99 13.69
C TYR A 112 -17.10 24.39 14.32
N SER A 113 -17.89 25.32 13.80
CA SER A 113 -17.96 26.69 14.30
C SER A 113 -19.20 26.85 15.20
N PRO A 114 -19.03 27.07 16.52
CA PRO A 114 -20.15 27.21 17.44
C PRO A 114 -21.00 28.47 17.20
N SER A 115 -20.38 29.55 16.70
CA SER A 115 -21.06 30.83 16.47
C SER A 115 -22.10 30.76 15.35
N VAL A 116 -21.77 30.04 14.28
CA VAL A 116 -22.67 29.80 13.14
C VAL A 116 -23.32 28.41 13.15
N ARG A 117 -23.05 27.60 14.19
CA ARG A 117 -23.56 26.24 14.40
C ARG A 117 -23.44 25.33 13.17
N ARG A 118 -22.28 25.40 12.51
CA ARG A 118 -22.03 24.62 11.28
C ARG A 118 -20.55 24.31 11.11
N TRP A 119 -20.28 23.30 10.30
CA TRP A 119 -18.93 23.06 9.79
C TRP A 119 -18.49 24.20 8.86
N THR A 120 -17.24 24.60 9.02
CA THR A 120 -16.56 25.63 8.24
C THR A 120 -15.20 25.11 7.81
N TRP A 121 -14.75 25.56 6.65
CA TRP A 121 -13.45 25.16 6.12
C TRP A 121 -12.77 26.30 5.38
N ASP A 122 -11.44 26.24 5.34
CA ASP A 122 -10.60 27.20 4.64
C ASP A 122 -10.23 26.68 3.25
N ILE A 123 -11.00 27.08 2.25
CA ILE A 123 -10.85 26.57 0.87
C ILE A 123 -9.47 26.90 0.28
N ASP A 124 -8.90 28.05 0.63
CA ASP A 124 -7.67 28.55 0.03
C ASP A 124 -6.46 27.78 0.58
N ASN A 125 -6.43 27.56 1.90
CA ASN A 125 -5.43 26.70 2.53
C ASN A 125 -5.56 25.23 2.14
N ILE A 126 -6.79 24.73 1.93
CA ILE A 126 -7.01 23.35 1.46
C ILE A 126 -6.54 23.19 0.00
N ARG A 127 -6.70 24.22 -0.85
CA ARG A 127 -6.21 24.19 -2.23
C ARG A 127 -4.69 24.22 -2.30
N SER A 128 -4.06 25.12 -1.54
CA SER A 128 -2.61 25.33 -1.55
C SER A 128 -1.82 24.15 -1.00
N LYS A 129 -2.40 23.37 -0.07
CA LYS A 129 -1.85 22.11 0.41
C LYS A 129 -1.79 21.10 -0.72
N ARG A 130 -0.62 20.74 -1.28
CA ARG A 130 -0.57 19.79 -2.41
C ARG A 130 -1.04 18.40 -1.96
N VAL A 131 -1.44 17.55 -2.90
CA VAL A 131 -1.80 16.13 -2.61
C VAL A 131 -0.60 15.37 -2.05
N THR A 132 0.58 15.70 -2.56
CA THR A 132 1.87 15.27 -2.04
C THR A 132 2.10 15.76 -0.61
N ASP A 133 1.47 16.87 -0.20
CA ASP A 133 1.61 17.48 1.13
C ASP A 133 0.45 17.05 2.06
N GLY A 134 -0.37 16.06 1.67
CA GLY A 134 -1.50 15.60 2.47
C GLY A 134 -1.36 14.14 2.84
N VAL A 135 -1.33 13.27 1.83
CA VAL A 135 -1.22 11.82 2.06
C VAL A 135 0.22 11.44 2.37
N ALA A 136 1.21 11.95 1.62
CA ALA A 136 2.61 11.63 1.91
C ALA A 136 3.06 12.24 3.24
N GLU A 137 2.61 13.45 3.61
CA GLU A 137 2.88 14.05 4.93
C GLU A 137 2.19 13.31 6.08
N LEU A 138 0.90 12.96 5.97
CA LEU A 138 0.21 12.18 7.00
C LEU A 138 0.81 10.78 7.16
N MET A 139 1.16 10.15 6.03
CA MET A 139 1.84 8.86 6.03
C MET A 139 3.25 9.00 6.58
N MET A 140 4.01 10.03 6.22
CA MET A 140 5.34 10.31 6.79
C MET A 140 5.25 10.54 8.30
N ASP A 141 4.30 11.34 8.79
CA ASP A 141 4.10 11.59 10.22
C ASP A 141 3.73 10.30 10.97
N LYS A 142 2.90 9.44 10.36
CA LYS A 142 2.61 8.10 10.90
C LYS A 142 3.85 7.20 10.87
N MET A 143 4.62 7.22 9.79
CA MET A 143 5.86 6.44 9.63
C MET A 143 6.93 6.88 10.65
N LEU A 144 7.10 8.18 10.87
CA LEU A 144 8.03 8.76 11.84
C LEU A 144 7.68 8.39 13.30
N ARG A 145 6.43 8.03 13.57
CA ARG A 145 5.99 7.50 14.87
C ARG A 145 6.22 6.00 15.07
N LEU A 146 6.53 5.26 14.01
CA LEU A 146 6.83 3.83 14.11
C LEU A 146 8.16 3.61 14.84
N LYS A 147 8.38 2.39 15.34
CA LYS A 147 9.68 2.02 15.89
C LYS A 147 10.77 2.05 14.82
N SER A 148 12.02 2.26 15.22
CA SER A 148 13.16 2.44 14.29
C SER A 148 13.40 1.24 13.37
N ASN A 149 13.20 0.01 13.86
CA ASN A 149 13.26 -1.23 13.09
C ASN A 149 12.18 -1.27 11.97
N VAL A 150 10.95 -0.86 12.28
CA VAL A 150 9.83 -0.79 11.33
C VAL A 150 10.04 0.29 10.28
N GLN A 151 10.54 1.46 10.69
CA GLN A 151 10.93 2.53 9.77
C GLN A 151 12.04 2.07 8.82
N TYR A 152 13.05 1.37 9.35
CA TYR A 152 14.15 0.83 8.55
C TYR A 152 13.65 -0.20 7.52
N ALA A 153 12.78 -1.12 7.91
CA ALA A 153 12.18 -2.09 7.00
C ALA A 153 11.41 -1.42 5.86
N LEU A 154 10.63 -0.39 6.17
CA LEU A 154 9.89 0.41 5.21
C LEU A 154 10.82 1.14 4.21
N MET A 155 11.90 1.75 4.70
CA MET A 155 12.91 2.42 3.88
C MET A 155 13.64 1.45 2.94
N VAL A 156 14.05 0.28 3.45
CA VAL A 156 14.69 -0.77 2.64
C VAL A 156 13.74 -1.26 1.54
N ALA A 157 12.47 -1.53 1.87
CA ALA A 157 11.49 -1.92 0.87
C ALA A 157 11.30 -0.84 -0.21
N ALA A 158 11.30 0.44 0.18
CA ALA A 158 11.16 1.55 -0.75
C ALA A 158 12.33 1.67 -1.76
N CYS A 159 13.56 1.32 -1.35
CA CYS A 159 14.73 1.24 -2.21
C CYS A 159 14.65 0.13 -3.27
N LEU A 160 13.93 -0.96 -2.98
CA LEU A 160 13.76 -2.09 -3.88
C LEU A 160 12.67 -1.85 -4.93
N GLY A 161 11.64 -1.04 -4.60
CA GLY A 161 10.62 -0.61 -5.55
C GLY A 161 9.21 -0.62 -4.97
N SER A 162 8.21 -0.60 -5.85
CA SER A 162 6.79 -0.71 -5.49
C SER A 162 6.40 -2.13 -5.05
N GLN A 163 7.19 -3.13 -5.46
CA GLN A 163 7.06 -4.53 -5.06
C GLN A 163 8.46 -5.11 -4.79
N SER A 164 8.56 -5.91 -3.73
CA SER A 164 9.80 -6.50 -3.25
C SER A 164 9.59 -7.99 -2.97
N GLU A 165 10.42 -8.84 -3.56
CA GLU A 165 10.37 -10.28 -3.32
C GLU A 165 10.83 -10.63 -1.90
N GLN A 166 10.13 -11.56 -1.25
CA GLN A 166 10.45 -12.00 0.11
C GLN A 166 11.81 -12.72 0.16
N SER A 167 12.23 -13.37 -0.91
CA SER A 167 13.58 -13.96 -1.06
C SER A 167 14.67 -12.91 -0.84
N ILE A 168 14.56 -11.77 -1.52
CA ILE A 168 15.48 -10.63 -1.42
C ILE A 168 15.42 -10.03 0.00
N LEU A 169 14.22 -9.83 0.53
CA LEU A 169 14.04 -9.25 1.87
C LEU A 169 14.59 -10.15 2.99
N LYS A 170 14.53 -11.48 2.83
CA LYS A 170 15.16 -12.45 3.75
C LYS A 170 16.69 -12.43 3.66
N LEU A 171 17.27 -12.17 2.49
CA LEU A 171 18.72 -12.00 2.40
C LEU A 171 19.17 -10.77 3.18
N LEU A 172 18.38 -9.70 3.14
CA LEU A 172 18.63 -8.47 3.90
C LEU A 172 18.40 -8.62 5.42
N SER A 173 17.78 -9.71 5.89
CA SER A 173 17.66 -10.00 7.31
C SER A 173 18.81 -10.83 7.87
N LYS A 174 19.65 -11.46 7.03
CA LYS A 174 20.71 -12.39 7.48
C LYS A 174 21.90 -11.72 8.18
N ASP A 175 22.13 -10.43 7.95
CA ASP A 175 23.25 -9.66 8.52
C ASP A 175 22.85 -8.89 9.80
N THR A 176 21.55 -8.82 10.09
CA THR A 176 21.06 -8.40 11.40
C THR A 176 21.29 -9.56 12.38
N ASP A 177 21.99 -9.28 13.48
CA ASP A 177 22.29 -10.19 14.62
C ASP A 177 21.30 -11.38 14.72
N PRO A 178 21.72 -12.65 14.87
CA PRO A 178 20.81 -13.82 14.90
C PRO A 178 19.68 -13.77 15.95
N SER A 179 19.74 -12.84 16.89
CA SER A 179 18.67 -12.49 17.84
C SER A 179 17.57 -11.58 17.25
N ASN A 180 17.75 -11.12 16.02
CA ASN A 180 17.04 -10.04 15.35
C ASN A 180 16.15 -10.61 14.23
N ASP A 181 15.28 -11.55 14.61
CA ASP A 181 14.14 -12.08 13.85
C ASP A 181 13.08 -11.00 13.50
N ASP A 182 13.50 -9.73 13.59
CA ASP A 182 12.69 -8.54 13.70
C ASP A 182 12.47 -7.89 12.34
N PHE A 183 13.27 -8.17 11.29
CA PHE A 183 13.09 -7.49 10.00
C PHE A 183 11.82 -7.93 9.27
N ILE A 184 11.58 -9.24 9.16
CA ILE A 184 10.33 -9.76 8.58
C ILE A 184 9.14 -9.45 9.48
N ALA A 185 9.31 -9.54 10.80
CA ALA A 185 8.28 -9.12 11.75
C ALA A 185 7.95 -7.62 11.63
N SER A 186 8.96 -6.79 11.40
CA SER A 186 8.82 -5.35 11.13
C SER A 186 8.08 -5.09 9.83
N LEU A 187 8.36 -5.84 8.75
CA LEU A 187 7.58 -5.77 7.52
C LEU A 187 6.13 -6.22 7.72
N ASP A 188 5.90 -7.22 8.56
CA ASP A 188 4.55 -7.66 8.90
C ASP A 188 3.82 -6.59 9.74
N GLU A 189 4.54 -5.83 10.59
CA GLU A 189 4.02 -4.63 11.26
C GLU A 189 3.72 -3.50 10.24
N VAL A 190 4.56 -3.29 9.23
CA VAL A 190 4.28 -2.35 8.13
C VAL A 190 2.99 -2.73 7.38
N VAL A 191 2.76 -4.03 7.17
CA VAL A 191 1.54 -4.55 6.55
C VAL A 191 0.31 -4.33 7.45
N SER A 192 0.44 -4.60 8.76
CA SER A 192 -0.68 -4.38 9.71
C SER A 192 -1.06 -2.91 9.83
N GLU A 193 -0.09 -1.99 9.67
CA GLU A 193 -0.29 -0.55 9.64
C GLU A 193 -0.90 -0.03 8.32
N GLY A 194 -1.02 -0.90 7.30
CA GLY A 194 -1.69 -0.65 6.03
C GLY A 194 -0.83 0.02 4.95
N PHE A 195 0.47 0.18 5.18
CA PHE A 195 1.39 0.79 4.22
C PHE A 195 1.75 -0.15 3.06
N MET A 196 1.79 -1.45 3.35
CA MET A 196 2.08 -2.51 2.40
C MET A 196 1.08 -3.66 2.54
N PHE A 197 1.10 -4.59 1.60
CA PHE A 197 0.39 -5.85 1.65
C PHE A 197 1.25 -6.98 1.08
N LYS A 198 0.95 -8.23 1.48
CA LYS A 198 1.60 -9.42 0.92
C LYS A 198 0.95 -9.78 -0.41
N VAL A 199 1.77 -10.01 -1.44
CA VAL A 199 1.33 -10.52 -2.74
C VAL A 199 1.64 -12.00 -2.77
N GLY A 200 0.60 -12.83 -2.64
CA GLY A 200 0.76 -14.27 -2.46
C GLY A 200 1.57 -14.61 -1.21
N SER A 201 2.38 -15.66 -1.30
CA SER A 201 3.27 -16.11 -0.22
C SER A 201 4.72 -15.66 -0.36
N SER A 202 5.05 -14.85 -1.38
CA SER A 202 6.44 -14.64 -1.79
C SER A 202 6.85 -13.18 -2.03
N ALA A 203 5.97 -12.19 -1.86
CA ALA A 203 6.32 -10.79 -2.09
C ALA A 203 5.54 -9.82 -1.19
N TYR A 204 6.08 -8.61 -1.06
CA TYR A 204 5.46 -7.47 -0.41
C TYR A 204 5.29 -6.34 -1.43
N SER A 205 4.17 -5.63 -1.41
CA SER A 205 3.93 -4.48 -2.28
C SER A 205 3.37 -3.30 -1.51
N PHE A 206 3.78 -2.09 -1.89
CA PHE A 206 3.21 -0.87 -1.32
C PHE A 206 1.77 -0.72 -1.74
N SER A 207 0.92 -0.31 -0.79
CA SER A 207 -0.50 -0.04 -1.08
C SER A 207 -0.69 1.07 -2.11
N HIS A 208 0.31 1.95 -2.30
CA HIS A 208 0.34 3.00 -3.32
C HIS A 208 1.76 3.53 -3.55
N ASP A 209 2.06 4.00 -4.77
CA ASP A 209 3.34 4.64 -5.11
C ASP A 209 3.69 5.82 -4.20
N SER A 210 2.68 6.60 -3.78
CA SER A 210 2.89 7.72 -2.85
C SER A 210 3.38 7.29 -1.47
N ILE A 211 3.03 6.08 -1.01
CA ILE A 211 3.51 5.54 0.27
C ILE A 211 4.96 5.10 0.11
N GLN A 212 5.31 4.46 -1.02
CA GLN A 212 6.69 4.16 -1.35
C GLN A 212 7.54 5.43 -1.41
N LEU A 213 7.09 6.48 -2.09
CA LEU A 213 7.80 7.75 -2.19
C LEU A 213 7.95 8.45 -0.83
N ALA A 214 6.93 8.38 0.03
CA ALA A 214 6.99 8.86 1.41
C ALA A 214 8.05 8.11 2.20
N ALA A 215 8.04 6.78 2.16
CA ALA A 215 9.04 5.92 2.79
C ALA A 215 10.46 6.22 2.28
N TYR A 216 10.62 6.35 0.97
CA TYR A 216 11.90 6.66 0.32
C TYR A 216 12.43 8.06 0.69
N SER A 217 11.54 8.99 1.02
CA SER A 217 11.90 10.34 1.45
C SER A 217 12.40 10.40 2.89
N LEU A 218 12.13 9.38 3.71
CA LEU A 218 12.65 9.27 5.07
C LEU A 218 14.16 8.95 5.11
N ILE A 219 14.72 8.50 3.98
CA ILE A 219 16.12 8.08 3.88
C ILE A 219 17.02 9.33 3.88
N PRO A 220 17.88 9.52 4.89
CA PRO A 220 18.74 10.72 4.96
C PRO A 220 19.82 10.74 3.89
N ASP A 221 20.41 9.58 3.59
CA ASP A 221 21.48 9.40 2.59
C ASP A 221 21.11 8.20 1.71
N LYS A 222 20.58 8.51 0.52
CA LYS A 222 20.01 7.51 -0.40
C LYS A 222 21.10 6.71 -1.07
N GLU A 223 22.17 7.37 -1.48
CA GLU A 223 23.34 6.76 -2.11
C GLU A 223 23.99 5.75 -1.15
N ALA A 224 24.21 6.12 0.11
CA ALA A 224 24.77 5.22 1.11
C ALA A 224 23.85 4.04 1.43
N MET A 225 22.53 4.27 1.49
CA MET A 225 21.56 3.21 1.74
C MET A 225 21.49 2.21 0.57
N HIS A 226 21.45 2.70 -0.67
CA HIS A 226 21.51 1.86 -1.86
C HIS A 226 22.80 1.03 -1.91
N LEU A 227 23.95 1.67 -1.63
CA LEU A 227 25.23 0.96 -1.56
C LEU A 227 25.24 -0.13 -0.49
N LYS A 228 24.72 0.17 0.70
CA LYS A 228 24.60 -0.80 1.80
C LYS A 228 23.74 -2.01 1.39
N ILE A 229 22.56 -1.76 0.82
CA ILE A 229 21.66 -2.83 0.35
C ILE A 229 22.35 -3.67 -0.72
N GLY A 230 22.99 -3.05 -1.71
CA GLY A 230 23.69 -3.75 -2.79
C GLY A 230 24.82 -4.65 -2.28
N ARG A 231 25.67 -4.14 -1.38
CA ARG A 231 26.76 -4.91 -0.76
C ARG A 231 26.22 -6.06 0.08
N GLN A 232 25.22 -5.79 0.90
CA GLN A 232 24.62 -6.81 1.76
C GLN A 232 24.00 -7.95 0.95
N LEU A 233 23.29 -7.65 -0.13
CA LEU A 233 22.77 -8.66 -1.04
C LEU A 233 23.89 -9.46 -1.70
N LEU A 234 24.99 -8.82 -2.09
CA LEU A 234 26.15 -9.49 -2.68
C LEU A 234 26.81 -10.46 -1.68
N ASP A 235 26.99 -10.03 -0.43
CA ASP A 235 27.69 -10.80 0.62
C ASP A 235 26.84 -11.94 1.20
N CYS A 236 25.52 -11.75 1.30
CA CYS A 236 24.60 -12.71 1.92
C CYS A 236 24.03 -13.75 0.95
N SER A 237 24.29 -13.62 -0.36
CA SER A 237 23.77 -14.52 -1.40
C SER A 237 24.75 -15.66 -1.69
N SER A 238 24.23 -16.88 -1.78
CA SER A 238 24.94 -17.97 -2.44
C SER A 238 25.04 -17.73 -3.95
N GLN A 239 25.92 -18.48 -4.64
CA GLN A 239 26.14 -18.30 -6.07
C GLN A 239 24.84 -18.45 -6.90
N GLY A 240 23.98 -19.42 -6.56
CA GLY A 240 22.69 -19.60 -7.24
C GLY A 240 21.65 -18.53 -6.92
N GLU A 241 21.62 -18.01 -5.69
CA GLU A 241 20.75 -16.87 -5.33
C GLU A 241 21.20 -15.60 -6.05
N LEU A 242 22.52 -15.35 -6.10
CA LEU A 242 23.10 -14.16 -6.71
C LEU A 242 22.77 -14.08 -8.21
N GLU A 243 22.85 -15.20 -8.94
CA GLU A 243 22.44 -15.26 -10.36
C GLU A 243 20.99 -14.82 -10.57
N SER A 244 20.09 -15.13 -9.62
CA SER A 244 18.67 -14.75 -9.72
C SER A 244 18.40 -13.27 -9.42
N ILE A 245 19.25 -12.63 -8.60
CA ILE A 245 19.06 -11.23 -8.15
C ILE A 245 20.13 -10.26 -8.68
N ILE A 246 21.01 -10.69 -9.59
CA ILE A 246 22.19 -9.92 -10.01
C ILE A 246 21.83 -8.53 -10.54
N PHE A 247 20.71 -8.39 -11.25
CA PHE A 247 20.23 -7.10 -11.75
C PHE A 247 19.75 -6.18 -10.62
N VAL A 248 19.15 -6.73 -9.57
CA VAL A 248 18.77 -5.97 -8.39
C VAL A 248 20.02 -5.49 -7.67
N VAL A 249 21.00 -6.38 -7.45
CA VAL A 249 22.29 -6.04 -6.84
C VAL A 249 23.00 -4.93 -7.62
N ALA A 250 23.15 -5.11 -8.94
CA ALA A 250 23.79 -4.12 -9.81
C ALA A 250 23.06 -2.77 -9.76
N ALA A 251 21.73 -2.75 -9.83
CA ALA A 251 20.96 -1.51 -9.77
C ALA A 251 21.08 -0.77 -8.42
N GLN A 252 21.24 -1.50 -7.32
CA GLN A 252 21.48 -0.90 -6.00
C GLN A 252 22.91 -0.34 -5.90
N LEU A 253 23.91 -1.10 -6.34
CA LEU A 253 25.31 -0.66 -6.34
C LEU A 253 25.54 0.53 -7.28
N ASP A 254 24.89 0.56 -8.45
CA ASP A 254 24.97 1.66 -9.41
C ASP A 254 24.48 2.99 -8.81
N ARG A 255 23.35 2.97 -8.09
CA ARG A 255 22.82 4.15 -7.37
C ARG A 255 23.74 4.63 -6.24
N GLY A 256 24.57 3.75 -5.70
CA GLY A 256 25.58 4.07 -4.68
C GLY A 256 27.00 4.27 -5.24
N SER A 257 27.18 4.20 -6.55
CA SER A 257 28.50 4.06 -7.19
C SER A 257 29.46 5.22 -6.91
N MET A 258 28.94 6.43 -6.69
CA MET A 258 29.75 7.60 -6.35
C MET A 258 30.50 7.45 -5.01
N LEU A 259 29.99 6.60 -4.11
CA LEU A 259 30.60 6.33 -2.81
C LEU A 259 31.57 5.14 -2.83
N ILE A 260 31.65 4.41 -3.96
CA ILE A 260 32.62 3.33 -4.15
C ILE A 260 33.99 3.97 -4.42
N THR A 261 34.94 3.73 -3.53
CA THR A 261 36.32 4.24 -3.65
C THR A 261 37.32 3.15 -4.02
N ASP A 262 37.00 1.89 -3.75
CA ASP A 262 37.83 0.73 -4.09
C ASP A 262 37.83 0.48 -5.62
N PRO A 263 39.00 0.54 -6.29
CA PRO A 263 39.11 0.26 -7.71
C PRO A 263 38.63 -1.14 -8.10
N ASP A 264 38.83 -2.15 -7.25
CA ASP A 264 38.44 -3.53 -7.55
C ASP A 264 36.92 -3.69 -7.49
N GLU A 265 36.26 -2.98 -6.57
CA GLU A 265 34.80 -2.92 -6.48
C GLU A 265 34.20 -2.18 -7.69
N LYS A 266 34.85 -1.11 -8.16
CA LYS A 266 34.41 -0.42 -9.40
C LYS A 266 34.50 -1.31 -10.63
N ILE A 267 35.56 -2.11 -10.74
CA ILE A 267 35.73 -3.04 -11.87
C ILE A 267 34.69 -4.16 -11.80
N LYS A 268 34.33 -4.64 -10.61
CA LYS A 268 33.26 -5.65 -10.45
C LYS A 268 31.87 -5.11 -10.82
N LEU A 269 31.64 -3.81 -10.69
CA LEU A 269 30.37 -3.16 -11.04
C LEU A 269 30.24 -2.83 -12.54
N ALA A 270 31.35 -2.56 -13.21
CA ALA A 270 31.42 -2.17 -14.63
C ALA A 270 31.23 -3.34 -15.60
#